data_AF-A0A1U8AWB8-F1
#
_entry.id   AF-A0A1U8AWB8-F1
#
_cell.length_a   1.000
_cell.length_b   1.000
_cell.length_c   1.000
_cell.angle_alpha   90.00
_cell.angle_beta   90.00
_cell.angle_gamma   90.00
#
_symmetry.space_group_name_H-M   'P 1'
#
loop_
_entity.id
_entity.type
_entity.pdbx_description
1 polymer ?
#
loop_
_entity_poly.entity_id
_entity_poly.type
_entity_poly.pdbx_seq_one_letter_code
_entity_poly.pdbx_strand_id
1 'polypeptide(L)'
;MFVYWTYGIKECIIMPVPKETVMAIKSYQVQAQMLVRDYLLADPFLPYTSVLGGIFACKMAYDFTQLISSFYFKKYSNLTRIQQIEWNNRGISTIHAIFITAMSLYLVFFSDLFSDHYFSGLVTFRSSPLSTFALGISVGYFIADLGMILWLYPSLGGTEYVVHHLLSVVAVAYSMLSGEGQLYTYMVLISEMTTPGINLRWLHGYFSSSTYSTMFTCTMIRSNSCIHMAVYWSLWCPLC
;
A
#
# COMPACT_ATOMS: atom_id res chain seq x y z
N MET A 1 -29.34 -51.65 61.94
CA MET A 1 -30.41 -51.39 60.96
C MET A 1 -30.04 -50.10 60.23
N PHE A 2 -29.33 -50.24 59.11
CA PHE A 2 -28.91 -49.16 58.23
C PHE A 2 -30.15 -48.64 57.47
N VAL A 3 -30.47 -47.35 57.59
CA VAL A 3 -31.50 -46.71 56.78
C VAL A 3 -30.83 -45.73 55.83
N TYR A 4 -31.04 -46.01 54.55
CA TYR A 4 -30.46 -45.36 53.39
C TYR A 4 -30.86 -43.89 53.27
N TRP A 5 -29.87 -43.01 53.04
CA TRP A 5 -30.07 -41.67 52.51
C TRP A 5 -29.63 -41.65 51.05
N THR A 6 -30.57 -41.77 50.11
CA THR A 6 -30.33 -41.42 48.70
C THR A 6 -31.62 -40.90 48.08
N TYR A 7 -31.77 -39.57 47.99
CA TYR A 7 -32.79 -38.94 47.15
C TYR A 7 -32.12 -37.94 46.21
N GLY A 8 -32.12 -38.30 44.93
CA GLY A 8 -32.36 -37.37 43.81
C GLY A 8 -31.24 -36.42 43.41
N ILE A 9 -30.25 -36.92 42.68
CA ILE A 9 -29.52 -36.08 41.71
C ILE A 9 -30.56 -35.67 40.65
N LYS A 10 -30.95 -34.39 40.64
CA LYS A 10 -31.72 -33.82 39.54
C LYS A 10 -30.82 -33.84 38.30
N GLU A 11 -31.20 -34.57 37.27
CA GLU A 11 -30.56 -34.45 35.96
C GLU A 11 -30.73 -33.03 35.46
N CYS A 12 -29.63 -32.30 35.32
CA CYS A 12 -29.60 -31.02 34.66
C CYS A 12 -29.72 -31.29 33.16
N ILE A 13 -30.92 -31.12 32.61
CA ILE A 13 -31.14 -31.18 31.16
C ILE A 13 -30.29 -30.08 30.53
N ILE A 14 -29.16 -30.46 29.93
CA ILE A 14 -28.35 -29.55 29.11
C ILE A 14 -29.16 -29.28 27.84
N MET A 15 -29.92 -28.19 27.84
CA MET A 15 -30.57 -27.73 26.62
C MET A 15 -29.49 -27.39 25.58
N PRO A 16 -29.57 -27.94 24.35
CA PRO A 16 -28.61 -27.61 23.31
C PRO A 16 -28.73 -26.13 22.97
N VAL A 17 -27.60 -25.42 23.00
CA VAL A 17 -27.53 -24.00 22.65
C VAL A 17 -28.01 -23.82 21.20
N PRO A 18 -28.94 -22.89 20.92
CA PRO A 18 -29.41 -22.64 19.56
C PRO A 18 -28.26 -22.31 18.60
N LYS A 19 -28.34 -22.80 17.36
CA LYS A 19 -27.31 -22.55 16.33
C LYS A 19 -27.02 -21.06 16.14
N GLU A 20 -28.04 -20.23 16.21
CA GLU A 20 -27.94 -18.77 16.10
C GLU A 20 -27.05 -18.18 17.21
N THR A 21 -27.24 -18.64 18.45
CA THR A 21 -26.41 -18.25 19.60
C THR A 21 -24.97 -18.73 19.44
N VAL A 22 -24.76 -19.95 18.92
CA VAL A 22 -23.40 -20.46 18.64
C VAL A 22 -22.70 -19.63 17.56
N MET A 23 -23.42 -19.24 16.50
CA MET A 23 -22.85 -18.37 15.44
C MET A 23 -22.55 -16.96 15.96
N ALA A 24 -23.45 -16.38 16.76
CA ALA A 24 -23.23 -15.09 17.40
C ALA A 24 -21.99 -15.11 18.32
N ILE A 25 -21.86 -16.13 19.18
CA ILE A 25 -20.70 -16.28 20.07
C ILE A 25 -19.40 -16.41 19.26
N LYS A 26 -19.40 -17.19 18.18
CA LYS A 26 -18.24 -17.31 17.28
C LYS A 26 -17.90 -15.96 16.62
N SER A 27 -18.91 -15.21 16.18
CA SER A 27 -18.73 -13.87 15.61
C SER A 27 -18.11 -12.91 16.62
N TYR A 28 -18.62 -12.88 17.85
CA TYR A 28 -18.04 -12.06 18.92
C TYR A 28 -16.63 -12.49 19.30
N GLN A 29 -16.35 -13.80 19.35
CA GLN A 29 -14.99 -14.31 19.62
C GLN A 29 -14.01 -13.92 18.51
N VAL A 30 -14.42 -14.01 17.24
CA VAL A 30 -13.61 -13.57 16.10
C VAL A 30 -13.39 -12.06 16.17
N GLN A 31 -14.42 -11.27 16.44
CA GLN A 31 -14.29 -9.82 16.62
C GLN A 31 -13.36 -9.46 17.78
N ALA A 32 -13.47 -10.13 18.94
CA ALA A 32 -12.60 -9.90 20.08
C ALA A 32 -11.15 -10.33 19.80
N GLN A 33 -10.95 -11.43 19.09
CA GLN A 33 -9.61 -11.86 18.68
C GLN A 33 -8.99 -10.90 17.67
N MET A 34 -9.76 -10.38 16.72
CA MET A 34 -9.29 -9.34 15.81
C MET A 34 -8.97 -8.05 16.58
N LEU A 35 -9.85 -7.59 17.46
CA LEU A 35 -9.60 -6.42 18.31
C LEU A 35 -8.32 -6.56 19.15
N VAL A 36 -8.10 -7.73 19.77
CA VAL A 36 -6.89 -7.99 20.58
C VAL A 36 -5.65 -8.09 19.70
N ARG A 37 -5.73 -8.72 18.53
CA ARG A 37 -4.65 -8.76 17.54
C ARG A 37 -4.32 -7.36 17.05
N ASP A 38 -5.32 -6.57 16.69
CA ASP A 38 -5.15 -5.21 16.20
C ASP A 38 -4.62 -4.30 17.31
N TYR A 39 -5.05 -4.46 18.56
CA TYR A 39 -4.52 -3.70 19.70
C TYR A 39 -3.09 -4.12 20.08
N LEU A 40 -2.77 -5.41 20.02
CA LEU A 40 -1.41 -5.92 20.31
C LEU A 40 -0.43 -5.69 19.15
N LEU A 41 -0.91 -5.61 17.91
CA LEU A 41 -0.12 -5.33 16.71
C LEU A 41 -0.16 -3.85 16.30
N ALA A 42 -1.03 -3.03 16.90
CA ALA A 42 -0.97 -1.57 16.89
C ALA A 42 0.18 -1.12 17.80
N ASP A 43 1.38 -1.58 17.48
CA ASP A 43 2.58 -1.03 18.05
C ASP A 43 2.66 0.44 17.57
N PRO A 44 2.68 1.45 18.46
CA PRO A 44 2.77 2.86 18.06
C PRO A 44 3.98 3.15 17.16
N PHE A 45 4.95 2.23 17.12
CA PHE A 45 6.13 2.30 16.27
C PHE A 45 5.95 1.74 14.85
N LEU A 46 4.86 1.03 14.55
CA LEU A 46 4.65 0.39 13.24
C LEU A 46 4.73 1.36 12.05
N PRO A 47 4.09 2.56 12.06
CA PRO A 47 4.21 3.50 10.95
C PRO A 47 5.65 3.99 10.75
N TYR A 48 6.36 4.28 11.85
CA TYR A 48 7.73 4.82 11.78
C TYR A 48 8.73 3.77 11.33
N THR A 49 8.63 2.55 11.87
CA THR A 49 9.51 1.43 11.50
C THR A 49 9.27 0.99 10.05
N SER A 50 8.03 1.02 9.56
CA SER A 50 7.74 0.74 8.15
C SER A 50 8.27 1.84 7.21
N VAL A 51 8.22 3.12 7.58
CA VAL A 51 8.87 4.20 6.81
C VAL A 51 10.38 3.97 6.69
N LEU A 52 11.06 3.67 7.81
CA LEU A 52 12.49 3.35 7.80
C LEU A 52 12.78 2.09 6.96
N GLY A 53 11.93 1.08 7.07
CA GLY A 53 11.96 -0.13 6.25
C GLY A 53 11.84 0.20 4.75
N GLY A 54 10.96 1.13 4.37
CA GLY A 54 10.79 1.58 2.98
C GLY A 54 12.03 2.26 2.44
N ILE A 55 12.65 3.16 3.21
CA ILE A 55 13.91 3.82 2.83
C ILE A 55 15.03 2.78 2.64
N PHE A 56 15.15 1.83 3.57
CA PHE A 56 16.13 0.76 3.46
C PHE A 56 15.87 -0.14 2.25
N ALA A 57 14.61 -0.51 2.01
CA ALA A 57 14.20 -1.27 0.84
C ALA A 57 14.54 -0.55 -0.47
N CYS A 58 14.44 0.78 -0.52
CA CYS A 58 14.87 1.57 -1.67
C CYS A 58 16.36 1.42 -1.94
N LYS A 59 17.20 1.46 -0.89
CA LYS A 59 18.64 1.24 -1.04
C LYS A 59 18.95 -0.17 -1.55
N MET A 60 18.29 -1.18 -0.98
CA MET A 60 18.44 -2.56 -1.46
C MET A 60 17.98 -2.73 -2.91
N ALA A 61 16.85 -2.14 -3.28
CA ALA A 61 16.30 -2.17 -4.64
C ALA A 61 17.22 -1.46 -5.64
N TYR A 62 17.85 -0.35 -5.23
CA TYR A 62 18.86 0.34 -6.02
C TYR A 62 20.06 -0.59 -6.31
N ASP A 63 20.63 -1.18 -5.25
CA ASP A 63 21.81 -2.05 -5.36
C ASP A 63 21.50 -3.30 -6.17
N PHE A 64 20.31 -3.88 -5.97
CA PHE A 64 19.82 -5.01 -6.74
C PHE A 64 19.64 -4.66 -8.22
N THR A 65 19.03 -3.51 -8.52
CA THR A 65 18.87 -3.04 -9.89
C THR A 65 20.23 -2.81 -10.54
N GLN A 66 21.17 -2.18 -9.84
CA GLN A 66 22.52 -1.95 -10.32
C GLN A 66 23.25 -3.28 -10.58
N LEU A 67 23.14 -4.25 -9.68
CA LEU A 67 23.76 -5.56 -9.79
C LEU A 67 23.27 -6.30 -11.03
N ILE A 68 21.95 -6.47 -11.15
CA ILE A 68 21.33 -7.11 -12.31
C ILE A 68 21.68 -6.35 -13.59
N SER A 69 21.60 -5.02 -13.56
CA SER A 69 21.85 -4.21 -14.75
C SER A 69 23.29 -4.35 -15.25
N SER A 70 24.25 -4.40 -14.32
CA SER A 70 25.67 -4.60 -14.64
C SER A 70 25.98 -5.98 -15.23
N PHE A 71 25.26 -7.03 -14.81
CA PHE A 71 25.49 -8.38 -15.32
C PHE A 71 24.80 -8.66 -16.65
N TYR A 72 23.54 -8.24 -16.79
CA TYR A 72 22.70 -8.63 -17.91
C TYR A 72 22.71 -7.63 -19.07
N PHE A 73 23.03 -6.35 -18.82
CA PHE A 73 22.94 -5.30 -19.83
C PHE A 73 24.31 -4.67 -20.11
N LYS A 74 25.01 -5.16 -21.15
CA LYS A 74 26.27 -4.55 -21.64
C LYS A 74 26.13 -3.06 -21.98
N LYS A 75 24.93 -2.59 -22.31
CA LYS A 75 24.68 -1.16 -22.57
C LYS A 75 24.76 -0.33 -21.29
N TYR A 76 24.32 -0.88 -20.15
CA TYR A 76 24.31 -0.20 -18.86
C TYR A 76 25.73 0.20 -18.41
N SER A 77 26.72 -0.68 -18.59
CA SER A 77 28.12 -0.37 -18.26
C SER A 77 28.73 0.75 -19.10
N ASN A 78 28.15 1.03 -20.28
CA ASN A 78 28.59 2.08 -21.19
C ASN A 78 27.82 3.40 -21.01
N LEU A 79 26.83 3.45 -20.11
CA LEU A 79 26.09 4.67 -19.80
C LEU A 79 26.93 5.61 -18.95
N THR A 80 26.64 6.91 -19.05
CA THR A 80 27.20 7.91 -18.13
C THR A 80 26.70 7.66 -16.71
N ARG A 81 27.43 8.18 -15.70
CA ARG A 81 27.04 8.03 -14.29
C ARG A 81 25.63 8.55 -14.00
N ILE A 82 25.23 9.66 -14.61
CA ILE A 82 23.89 10.25 -14.41
C ILE A 82 22.81 9.33 -14.99
N GLN A 83 23.04 8.78 -16.19
CA GLN A 83 22.11 7.84 -16.82
C GLN A 83 21.99 6.51 -16.05
N GLN A 84 23.08 6.03 -15.45
CA GLN A 84 23.03 4.85 -14.57
C GLN A 84 22.20 5.14 -13.32
N ILE A 85 22.34 6.34 -12.73
CA ILE A 85 21.52 6.73 -11.57
C ILE A 85 20.04 6.82 -11.96
N GLU A 86 19.70 7.45 -13.08
CA GLU A 86 18.32 7.49 -13.57
C GLU A 86 17.76 6.08 -13.82
N TRP A 87 18.55 5.22 -14.46
CA TRP A 87 18.19 3.83 -14.72
C TRP A 87 17.89 3.08 -13.41
N ASN A 88 18.76 3.20 -12.42
CA ASN A 88 18.58 2.53 -11.14
C ASN A 88 17.38 3.10 -10.36
N ASN A 89 17.16 4.41 -10.44
CA ASN A 89 16.00 5.05 -9.81
C ASN A 89 14.68 4.57 -10.43
N ARG A 90 14.64 4.37 -11.76
CA ARG A 90 13.52 3.71 -12.46
C ARG A 90 13.32 2.26 -12.04
N GLY A 91 14.40 1.56 -11.66
CA GLY A 91 14.31 0.23 -11.08
C GLY A 91 13.61 0.23 -9.71
N ILE A 92 14.00 1.14 -8.82
CA ILE A 92 13.33 1.31 -7.51
C ILE A 92 11.83 1.57 -7.71
N SER A 93 11.46 2.58 -8.52
CA SER A 93 10.06 2.94 -8.73
C SER A 93 9.24 1.81 -9.36
N THR A 94 9.85 1.01 -10.22
CA THR A 94 9.20 -0.19 -10.79
C THR A 94 8.92 -1.24 -9.71
N ILE A 95 9.88 -1.54 -8.84
CA ILE A 95 9.72 -2.52 -7.75
C ILE A 95 8.64 -2.03 -6.77
N HIS A 96 8.70 -0.75 -6.40
CA HIS A 96 7.71 -0.12 -5.53
C HIS A 96 6.30 -0.22 -6.14
N ALA A 97 6.14 0.17 -7.40
CA ALA A 97 4.85 0.17 -8.08
C ALA A 97 4.22 -1.23 -8.14
N ILE A 98 5.03 -2.27 -8.41
CA ILE A 98 4.56 -3.67 -8.37
C ILE A 98 4.09 -4.04 -6.96
N PHE A 99 4.90 -3.74 -5.95
CA PHE A 99 4.58 -4.02 -4.55
C PHE A 99 3.27 -3.35 -4.12
N ILE A 100 3.17 -2.03 -4.30
CA ILE A 100 2.02 -1.27 -3.80
C ILE A 100 0.75 -1.58 -4.59
N THR A 101 0.86 -1.84 -5.90
CA THR A 101 -0.29 -2.29 -6.70
C THR A 101 -0.80 -3.64 -6.20
N ALA A 102 0.09 -4.61 -5.97
CA ALA A 102 -0.30 -5.92 -5.47
C ALA A 102 -0.97 -5.83 -4.09
N MET A 103 -0.38 -5.05 -3.18
CA MET A 103 -0.96 -4.79 -1.86
C MET A 103 -2.31 -4.08 -1.94
N SER A 104 -2.45 -3.09 -2.82
CA SER A 104 -3.70 -2.34 -3.02
C SER A 104 -4.80 -3.25 -3.54
N LEU A 105 -4.52 -4.07 -4.57
CA LEU A 105 -5.47 -5.03 -5.11
C LEU A 105 -5.90 -6.04 -4.04
N TYR A 106 -4.94 -6.58 -3.29
CA TYR A 106 -5.21 -7.49 -2.19
C TYR A 106 -6.13 -6.86 -1.14
N LEU A 107 -5.78 -5.68 -0.63
CA LEU A 107 -6.54 -5.03 0.45
C LEU A 107 -7.93 -4.58 0.00
N VAL A 108 -8.05 -4.03 -1.21
CA VAL A 108 -9.32 -3.49 -1.73
C VAL A 108 -10.28 -4.59 -2.17
N PHE A 109 -9.81 -5.62 -2.88
CA PHE A 109 -10.69 -6.60 -3.53
C PHE A 109 -10.71 -7.98 -2.88
N PHE A 110 -9.62 -8.39 -2.24
CA PHE A 110 -9.46 -9.76 -1.73
C PHE A 110 -9.49 -9.85 -0.22
N SER A 111 -9.34 -8.74 0.50
CA SER A 111 -9.40 -8.70 1.97
C SER A 111 -10.77 -8.23 2.45
N ASP A 112 -11.15 -8.67 3.66
CA ASP A 112 -12.38 -8.22 4.31
C ASP A 112 -12.27 -6.81 4.90
N LEU A 113 -11.10 -6.15 4.83
CA LEU A 113 -10.82 -4.86 5.50
C LEU A 113 -11.82 -3.75 5.13
N PHE A 114 -12.18 -3.69 3.85
CA PHE A 114 -13.10 -2.67 3.31
C PHE A 114 -14.46 -3.26 2.92
N SER A 115 -14.77 -4.48 3.34
CA SER A 115 -16.05 -5.16 3.06
C SER A 115 -17.17 -4.67 3.97
N ASP A 116 -18.38 -4.52 3.43
CA ASP A 116 -19.56 -4.10 4.20
C ASP A 116 -20.12 -5.21 5.11
N HIS A 117 -19.65 -6.45 4.97
CA HIS A 117 -20.26 -7.61 5.62
C HIS A 117 -19.93 -7.78 7.11
N TYR A 118 -18.77 -7.30 7.59
CA TYR A 118 -18.23 -7.70 8.91
C TYR A 118 -18.03 -6.54 9.91
N PHE A 119 -17.98 -5.30 9.46
CA PHE A 119 -17.58 -4.15 10.29
C PHE A 119 -18.66 -3.07 10.33
N SER A 120 -19.07 -2.67 11.54
CA SER A 120 -19.94 -1.51 11.77
C SER A 120 -19.11 -0.24 11.90
N GLY A 121 -19.22 0.67 10.92
CA GLY A 121 -18.52 1.97 10.88
C GLY A 121 -18.25 2.45 9.45
N LEU A 122 -17.96 3.74 9.26
CA LEU A 122 -17.64 4.27 7.93
C LEU A 122 -16.35 3.63 7.40
N VAL A 123 -16.36 3.22 6.14
CA VAL A 123 -15.23 2.58 5.45
C VAL A 123 -13.98 3.49 5.44
N THR A 124 -14.18 4.81 5.56
CA THR A 124 -13.12 5.82 5.65
C THR A 124 -12.25 5.69 6.90
N PHE A 125 -12.75 5.14 8.02
CA PHE A 125 -11.97 5.02 9.26
C PHE A 125 -11.39 3.62 9.46
N ARG A 126 -11.47 2.77 8.43
CA ARG A 126 -10.97 1.39 8.51
C ARG A 126 -9.52 1.32 8.09
N SER A 127 -8.71 0.71 8.96
CA SER A 127 -7.31 0.42 8.74
C SER A 127 -6.92 -0.87 9.45
N SER A 128 -5.78 -1.44 9.06
CA SER A 128 -5.19 -2.63 9.67
C SER A 128 -3.69 -2.45 9.83
N PRO A 129 -3.02 -3.22 10.70
CA PRO A 129 -1.55 -3.19 10.78
C PRO A 129 -0.87 -3.46 9.43
N LEU A 130 -1.40 -4.40 8.64
CA LEU A 130 -0.85 -4.74 7.33
C LEU A 130 -0.99 -3.58 6.33
N SER A 131 -2.14 -2.90 6.33
CA SER A 131 -2.36 -1.75 5.46
C SER A 131 -1.49 -0.56 5.87
N THR A 132 -1.47 -0.20 7.15
CA THR A 132 -0.59 0.85 7.67
C THR A 132 0.88 0.56 7.39
N PHE A 133 1.32 -0.69 7.53
CA PHE A 133 2.67 -1.13 7.16
C PHE A 133 2.95 -0.90 5.66
N ALA A 134 2.05 -1.32 4.77
CA ALA A 134 2.23 -1.15 3.34
C ALA A 134 2.28 0.33 2.93
N LEU A 135 1.43 1.18 3.51
CA LEU A 135 1.51 2.63 3.30
C LEU A 135 2.81 3.22 3.82
N GLY A 136 3.32 2.76 4.96
CA GLY A 136 4.61 3.23 5.49
C GLY A 136 5.81 2.88 4.63
N ILE A 137 5.85 1.66 4.06
CA ILE A 137 6.83 1.32 3.03
C ILE A 137 6.74 2.30 1.85
N SER A 138 5.53 2.65 1.41
CA SER A 138 5.31 3.62 0.32
C SER A 138 5.74 5.04 0.67
N VAL A 139 5.48 5.51 1.89
CA VAL A 139 5.95 6.83 2.35
C VAL A 139 7.48 6.86 2.36
N GLY A 140 8.12 5.82 2.87
CA GLY A 140 9.59 5.69 2.85
C GLY A 140 10.14 5.74 1.42
N TYR A 141 9.49 5.08 0.47
CA TYR A 141 9.81 5.17 -0.95
C TYR A 141 9.66 6.60 -1.50
N PHE A 142 8.50 7.23 -1.32
CA PHE A 142 8.27 8.58 -1.87
C PHE A 142 9.25 9.61 -1.29
N ILE A 143 9.64 9.48 -0.02
CA ILE A 143 10.69 10.33 0.59
C ILE A 143 12.04 10.10 -0.08
N ALA A 144 12.43 8.83 -0.28
CA ALA A 144 13.71 8.50 -0.92
C ALA A 144 13.75 8.99 -2.38
N ASP A 145 12.67 8.79 -3.14
CA ASP A 145 12.58 9.22 -4.55
C ASP A 145 12.55 10.75 -4.66
N LEU A 146 11.80 11.45 -3.80
CA LEU A 146 11.83 12.91 -3.73
C LEU A 146 13.23 13.44 -3.39
N GLY A 147 13.92 12.81 -2.44
CA GLY A 147 15.30 13.15 -2.10
C GLY A 147 16.26 13.02 -3.29
N MET A 148 16.12 11.95 -4.07
CA MET A 148 16.90 11.74 -5.29
C MET A 148 16.58 12.78 -6.36
N ILE A 149 15.29 13.06 -6.60
CA ILE A 149 14.84 14.07 -7.56
C ILE A 149 15.40 15.44 -7.21
N LEU A 150 15.34 15.85 -5.94
CA LEU A 150 15.87 17.14 -5.48
C LEU A 150 17.40 17.20 -5.59
N TRP A 151 18.10 16.11 -5.25
CA TRP A 151 19.56 16.06 -5.31
C TRP A 151 20.11 16.16 -6.73
N LEU A 152 19.40 15.58 -7.69
CA LEU A 152 19.81 15.51 -9.10
C LEU A 152 19.02 16.45 -10.00
N TYR A 153 18.24 17.36 -9.43
CA TYR A 153 17.41 18.31 -10.17
C TYR A 153 18.28 19.17 -11.11
N PRO A 154 17.88 19.37 -12.39
CA PRO A 154 16.67 18.91 -13.07
C PRO A 154 16.82 17.59 -13.86
N SER A 155 17.89 16.82 -13.63
CA SER A 155 18.28 15.67 -14.46
C SER A 155 17.36 14.45 -14.35
N LEU A 156 16.63 14.30 -13.23
CA LEU A 156 15.70 13.19 -13.00
C LEU A 156 14.22 13.52 -13.27
N GLY A 157 13.88 14.79 -13.49
CA GLY A 157 12.50 15.21 -13.72
C GLY A 157 12.30 16.73 -13.62
N GLY A 158 11.18 17.19 -14.18
CA GLY A 158 10.73 18.59 -14.11
C GLY A 158 10.02 18.94 -12.79
N THR A 159 9.54 20.18 -12.69
CA THR A 159 8.82 20.69 -11.51
C THR A 159 7.56 19.90 -11.20
N GLU A 160 6.92 19.32 -12.21
CA GLU A 160 5.71 18.50 -12.08
C GLU A 160 5.98 17.24 -11.25
N TYR A 161 7.16 16.64 -11.42
CA TYR A 161 7.57 15.46 -10.64
C TYR A 161 7.76 15.80 -9.17
N VAL A 162 8.37 16.95 -8.89
CA VAL A 162 8.58 17.44 -7.51
C VAL A 162 7.25 17.68 -6.82
N VAL A 163 6.33 18.40 -7.48
CA VAL A 163 5.00 18.70 -6.93
C VAL A 163 4.19 17.41 -6.74
N HIS A 164 4.21 16.52 -7.72
CA HIS A 164 3.53 15.23 -7.62
C HIS A 164 4.04 14.41 -6.44
N HIS A 165 5.36 14.25 -6.29
CA HIS A 165 5.93 13.48 -5.19
C HIS A 165 5.65 14.13 -3.83
N LEU A 166 5.71 15.45 -3.73
CA LEU A 166 5.38 16.15 -2.48
C LEU A 166 3.92 15.91 -2.06
N LEU A 167 2.98 16.02 -3.01
CA LEU A 167 1.56 15.74 -2.77
C LEU A 167 1.34 14.27 -2.38
N SER A 168 2.01 13.34 -3.07
CA SER A 168 1.96 11.91 -2.76
C SER A 168 2.50 11.60 -1.35
N VAL A 169 3.64 12.18 -0.95
CA VAL A 169 4.18 12.02 0.42
C VAL A 169 3.15 12.48 1.44
N VAL A 170 2.60 13.69 1.28
CA VAL A 170 1.64 14.26 2.25
C VAL A 170 0.37 13.42 2.34
N ALA A 171 -0.23 13.06 1.21
CA ALA A 171 -1.47 12.30 1.17
C ALA A 171 -1.33 10.89 1.75
N VAL A 172 -0.27 10.17 1.36
CA VAL A 172 -0.03 8.80 1.83
C VAL A 172 0.39 8.79 3.30
N ALA A 173 1.21 9.75 3.74
CA ALA A 173 1.60 9.88 5.14
C ALA A 173 0.42 10.23 6.05
N TYR A 174 -0.48 11.12 5.60
CA TYR A 174 -1.71 11.41 6.34
C TYR A 174 -2.55 10.15 6.55
N SER A 175 -2.80 9.40 5.47
CA SER A 175 -3.60 8.16 5.48
C SER A 175 -2.97 7.05 6.34
N MET A 176 -1.64 6.97 6.33
CA MET A 176 -0.89 6.06 7.19
C MET A 176 -0.98 6.44 8.68
N LEU A 177 -0.73 7.71 9.02
CA LEU A 177 -0.63 8.16 10.42
C LEU A 177 -1.98 8.29 11.11
N SER A 178 -3.01 8.75 10.38
CA SER A 178 -4.36 8.88 10.92
C SER A 178 -5.12 7.55 10.90
N GLY A 179 -4.75 6.62 10.02
CA GLY A 179 -5.54 5.42 9.75
C GLY A 179 -6.82 5.69 8.94
N GLU A 180 -6.99 6.93 8.45
CA GLU A 180 -8.18 7.38 7.74
C GLU A 180 -7.96 7.43 6.23
N GLY A 181 -9.02 7.21 5.46
CA GLY A 181 -9.01 7.33 4.01
C GLY A 181 -8.20 6.25 3.29
N GLN A 182 -7.76 5.19 3.99
CA GLN A 182 -6.88 4.16 3.41
C GLN A 182 -7.48 3.50 2.17
N LEU A 183 -8.80 3.22 2.13
CA LEU A 183 -9.45 2.69 0.92
C LEU A 183 -9.19 3.57 -0.30
N TYR A 184 -9.41 4.88 -0.19
CA TYR A 184 -9.22 5.82 -1.29
C TYR A 184 -7.75 5.95 -1.66
N THR A 185 -6.85 5.97 -0.67
CA THR A 185 -5.40 5.95 -0.91
C THR A 185 -5.00 4.72 -1.72
N TYR A 186 -5.48 3.53 -1.36
CA TYR A 186 -5.19 2.31 -2.14
C TYR A 186 -5.81 2.31 -3.52
N MET A 187 -7.04 2.81 -3.67
CA MET A 187 -7.68 2.96 -4.98
C MET A 187 -6.85 3.86 -5.91
N VAL A 188 -6.29 4.95 -5.38
CA VAL A 188 -5.35 5.81 -6.13
C VAL A 188 -4.04 5.07 -6.41
N LEU A 189 -3.47 4.36 -5.43
CA LEU A 189 -2.21 3.63 -5.59
C LEU A 189 -2.27 2.45 -6.57
N ILE A 190 -3.46 1.92 -6.91
CA ILE A 190 -3.61 0.98 -8.04
C ILE A 190 -3.14 1.62 -9.36
N SER A 191 -3.26 2.95 -9.51
CA SER A 191 -2.80 3.65 -10.72
C SER A 191 -1.28 3.63 -10.91
N GLU A 192 -0.50 3.36 -9.84
CA GLU A 192 0.95 3.14 -9.92
C GLU A 192 1.32 1.93 -10.79
N MET A 193 0.37 1.03 -11.09
CA MET A 193 0.57 -0.06 -12.06
C MET A 193 1.01 0.44 -13.45
N THR A 194 0.78 1.71 -13.77
CA THR A 194 1.26 2.31 -15.01
C THR A 194 2.77 2.58 -15.03
N THR A 195 3.41 2.74 -13.86
CA THR A 195 4.83 3.07 -13.69
C THR A 195 5.78 2.02 -14.28
N PRO A 196 5.61 0.69 -14.04
CA PRO A 196 6.39 -0.34 -14.72
C PRO A 196 6.31 -0.27 -16.24
N GLY A 197 5.11 0.00 -16.79
CA GLY A 197 4.91 0.12 -18.24
C GLY A 197 5.66 1.31 -18.84
N ILE A 198 5.65 2.45 -18.16
CA ILE A 198 6.39 3.66 -18.57
C ILE A 198 7.90 3.41 -18.50
N ASN A 199 8.39 2.79 -17.42
CA ASN A 199 9.80 2.50 -17.23
C ASN A 199 10.31 1.47 -18.25
N LEU A 200 9.57 0.40 -18.52
CA LEU A 200 9.92 -0.57 -19.56
C LEU A 200 10.02 0.08 -20.94
N ARG A 201 9.13 1.02 -21.27
CA ARG A 201 9.21 1.76 -22.55
C ARG A 201 10.46 2.64 -22.63
N TRP A 202 10.85 3.30 -21.55
CA TRP A 202 12.08 4.08 -21.50
C TRP A 202 13.32 3.19 -21.70
N LEU A 203 13.35 2.03 -21.03
CA LEU A 203 14.41 1.03 -21.19
C LEU A 203 14.45 0.50 -22.64
N HIS A 204 13.30 0.17 -23.23
CA HIS A 204 13.22 -0.23 -24.64
C HIS A 204 13.67 0.86 -25.60
N GLY A 205 13.48 2.15 -25.29
CA GLY A 205 14.02 3.26 -26.08
C GLY A 205 15.55 3.27 -26.15
N TYR A 206 16.24 2.71 -25.15
CA TYR A 206 17.67 2.44 -25.26
C TYR A 206 17.98 1.25 -26.19
N PHE A 207 17.09 0.30 -26.39
CA PHE A 207 17.36 -0.90 -27.18
C PHE A 207 16.75 -0.89 -28.59
N SER A 208 15.79 -0.01 -28.90
CA SER A 208 15.09 0.04 -30.18
C SER A 208 14.93 1.47 -30.71
N SER A 209 15.34 1.68 -31.96
CA SER A 209 15.27 2.95 -32.70
C SER A 209 13.89 3.19 -33.34
N SER A 210 12.78 3.01 -32.61
CA SER A 210 11.43 3.25 -33.16
C SER A 210 10.53 4.08 -32.25
N THR A 211 10.09 5.20 -32.81
CA THR A 211 9.32 6.28 -32.20
C THR A 211 7.88 5.85 -31.93
N TYR A 212 7.45 5.87 -30.66
CA TYR A 212 6.03 5.82 -30.32
C TYR A 212 5.69 7.13 -29.60
N SER A 213 4.89 7.99 -30.22
CA SER A 213 4.57 9.35 -29.74
C SER A 213 3.14 9.46 -29.17
N THR A 214 2.26 8.50 -29.42
CA THR A 214 0.81 8.64 -29.18
C THR A 214 0.32 8.30 -27.77
N MET A 215 1.18 7.80 -26.87
CA MET A 215 0.78 7.37 -25.52
C MET A 215 1.22 8.36 -24.41
N PHE A 216 1.97 9.42 -24.72
CA PHE A 216 2.40 10.41 -23.71
C PHE A 216 1.24 11.30 -23.26
N THR A 217 0.31 11.61 -24.17
CA THR A 217 -0.88 12.42 -23.89
C THR A 217 -1.86 11.66 -22.97
N CYS A 218 -2.08 10.36 -23.19
CA CYS A 218 -2.98 9.57 -22.35
C CYS A 218 -2.47 9.36 -20.91
N THR A 219 -1.17 9.20 -20.70
CA THR A 219 -0.59 8.99 -19.36
C THR A 219 -0.62 10.27 -18.51
N MET A 220 -0.32 11.42 -19.11
CA MET A 220 -0.46 12.73 -18.44
C MET A 220 -1.94 13.05 -18.17
N ILE A 221 -2.85 12.78 -19.11
CA ILE A 221 -4.30 12.94 -18.90
C ILE A 221 -4.80 12.04 -17.76
N ARG A 222 -4.27 10.82 -17.61
CA ARG A 222 -4.68 9.89 -16.54
C ARG A 222 -4.09 10.27 -15.18
N SER A 223 -2.84 10.75 -15.13
CA SER A 223 -2.27 11.35 -13.89
C SER A 223 -3.02 12.61 -13.46
N ASN A 224 -3.39 13.48 -14.40
CA ASN A 224 -4.23 14.65 -14.17
C ASN A 224 -5.67 14.26 -13.80
N SER A 225 -6.17 13.12 -14.27
CA SER A 225 -7.49 12.58 -13.89
C SER A 225 -7.46 11.96 -12.50
N CYS A 226 -6.37 11.33 -12.08
CA CYS A 226 -6.16 10.84 -10.71
C CYS A 226 -5.97 12.00 -9.72
N ILE A 227 -5.26 13.06 -10.12
CA ILE A 227 -5.17 14.32 -9.35
C ILE A 227 -6.52 15.04 -9.36
N HIS A 228 -7.23 15.10 -10.48
CA HIS A 228 -8.59 15.63 -10.52
C HIS A 228 -9.54 14.80 -9.67
N MET A 229 -9.41 13.47 -9.58
CA MET A 229 -10.19 12.63 -8.68
C MET A 229 -9.81 12.90 -7.22
N ALA A 230 -8.53 12.99 -6.87
CA ALA A 230 -8.09 13.30 -5.52
C ALA A 230 -8.52 14.72 -5.08
N VAL A 231 -8.50 15.69 -5.99
CA VAL A 231 -8.92 17.08 -5.78
C VAL A 231 -10.45 17.22 -5.80
N TYR A 232 -11.17 16.56 -6.71
CA TYR A 232 -12.64 16.51 -6.70
C TYR A 232 -13.16 15.84 -5.43
N TRP A 233 -12.49 14.80 -4.94
CA TRP A 233 -12.92 14.04 -3.77
C TRP A 233 -12.63 14.78 -2.46
N SER A 234 -11.51 15.51 -2.37
CA SER A 234 -11.22 16.39 -1.24
C SER A 234 -12.12 17.63 -1.21
N LEU A 235 -12.62 18.10 -2.36
CA LEU A 235 -13.59 19.21 -2.45
C LEU A 235 -15.05 18.77 -2.21
N TRP A 236 -15.38 17.48 -2.31
CA TRP A 236 -16.71 16.91 -2.00
C TRP A 236 -16.87 16.42 -0.55
N CYS A 237 -15.84 16.60 0.28
CA CYS A 237 -15.92 16.43 1.73
C CYS A 237 -16.20 17.77 2.47
N PRO A 238 -17.37 18.42 2.27
CA PRO A 238 -17.94 19.26 3.33
C PRO A 238 -19.29 18.79 3.88
N LEU A 239 -19.86 17.68 3.40
CA LEU A 239 -21.19 17.23 3.84
C LEU A 239 -21.33 15.69 3.86
N CYS A 240 -20.73 15.05 4.88
CA CYS A 240 -21.29 13.89 5.55
C CYS A 240 -21.43 14.23 7.03
#